data_AF-A0AAD9P8M1-F1
#
_entry.id   AF-A0AAD9P8M1-F1
#
_cell.length_a   1.000
_cell.length_b   1.000
_cell.length_c   1.000
_cell.angle_alpha   90.00
_cell.angle_beta   90.00
_cell.angle_gamma   90.00
#
_symmetry.space_group_name_H-M   'P 1'
#
loop_
_entity.id
_entity.type
_entity.pdbx_description
1 polymer ?
#
loop_
_entity_poly.entity_id
_entity_poly.type
_entity_poly.pdbx_seq_one_letter_code
_entity_poly.pdbx_strand_id
1 'polypeptide(L)'
;MGGTYYTSATYIHIHTYIHTTYIHTYIHTYIHTYIHTYIHTHTYTHTYIHTYIHTYIHTYIHTYIHTYIHTYIHTYIHIYIHTYIHTYIHTYIHTYIHTYIHTYIHTYIHTYIHRYIHTYIHTYIHTYIHTYIHTYIHTYIHTYIHTYIHTYIHTYIHTYIHTYIHTYIHTYIHTYIHTYIYTYIHTYMHTCIH
;
A
#
# COMPACT_ATOMS: atom_id res chain seq x y z
N MET A 1 -76.14 120.65 12.65
CA MET A 1 -75.07 120.23 11.70
C MET A 1 -74.19 119.19 12.38
N GLY A 2 -74.66 117.95 12.45
CA GLY A 2 -74.11 116.89 13.30
C GLY A 2 -73.63 115.66 12.51
N GLY A 3 -72.95 115.87 11.38
CA GLY A 3 -72.59 114.78 10.45
C GLY A 3 -71.12 114.38 10.40
N THR A 4 -70.21 115.13 11.05
CA THR A 4 -68.77 115.02 10.78
C THR A 4 -67.95 114.36 11.90
N TYR A 5 -68.48 114.21 13.11
CA TYR A 5 -67.74 113.63 14.25
C TYR A 5 -67.96 112.11 14.46
N TYR A 6 -69.16 111.59 14.14
CA TYR A 6 -69.47 110.15 14.24
C TYR A 6 -68.82 109.31 13.13
N THR A 7 -68.60 109.92 11.96
CA THR A 7 -67.94 109.29 10.82
C THR A 7 -66.43 109.14 11.04
N SER A 8 -65.80 110.04 11.79
CA SER A 8 -64.36 109.97 12.10
C SER A 8 -64.01 108.84 13.08
N ALA A 9 -64.74 108.69 14.19
CA ALA A 9 -64.43 107.67 15.21
C ALA A 9 -64.71 106.24 14.72
N THR A 10 -65.78 106.03 13.95
CA THR A 10 -66.11 104.73 13.33
C THR A 10 -65.11 104.38 12.23
N TYR A 11 -64.68 105.36 11.43
CA TYR A 11 -63.62 105.18 10.43
C TYR A 11 -62.29 104.80 11.08
N ILE A 12 -61.88 105.47 12.17
CA ILE A 12 -60.65 105.15 12.91
C ILE A 12 -60.75 103.74 13.52
N HIS A 13 -61.89 103.34 14.08
CA HIS A 13 -62.05 102.01 14.67
C HIS A 13 -62.04 100.88 13.62
N ILE A 14 -62.71 101.07 12.48
CA ILE A 14 -62.71 100.12 11.36
C ILE A 14 -61.30 100.04 10.74
N HIS A 15 -60.64 101.18 10.53
CA HIS A 15 -59.28 101.22 10.00
C HIS A 15 -58.27 100.56 10.94
N THR A 16 -58.35 100.83 12.25
CA THR A 16 -57.47 100.18 13.24
C THR A 16 -57.76 98.69 13.38
N TYR A 17 -59.01 98.25 13.34
CA TYR A 17 -59.38 96.83 13.37
C TYR A 17 -58.91 96.09 12.11
N ILE A 18 -59.11 96.65 10.91
CA ILE A 18 -58.62 96.06 9.66
C ILE A 18 -57.08 96.04 9.66
N HIS A 19 -56.43 97.10 10.12
CA HIS A 19 -54.98 97.17 10.18
C HIS A 19 -54.38 96.19 11.20
N THR A 20 -54.96 96.05 12.40
CA THR A 20 -54.47 95.09 13.41
C THR A 20 -54.77 93.65 13.03
N THR A 21 -55.93 93.35 12.45
CA THR A 21 -56.24 92.01 11.92
C THR A 21 -55.38 91.65 10.72
N TYR A 22 -55.12 92.60 9.81
CA TYR A 22 -54.20 92.40 8.69
C TYR A 22 -52.76 92.15 9.17
N ILE A 23 -52.27 92.97 10.11
CA ILE A 23 -50.94 92.75 10.70
C ILE A 23 -50.89 91.43 11.45
N HIS A 24 -51.91 91.09 12.24
CA HIS A 24 -51.95 89.85 13.01
C HIS A 24 -51.98 88.61 12.09
N THR A 25 -52.83 88.61 11.07
CA THR A 25 -52.90 87.51 10.09
C THR A 25 -51.61 87.41 9.27
N TYR A 26 -51.03 88.53 8.86
CA TYR A 26 -49.75 88.56 8.14
C TYR A 26 -48.60 88.02 9.00
N ILE A 27 -48.47 88.49 10.24
CA ILE A 27 -47.43 88.00 11.16
C ILE A 27 -47.65 86.53 11.50
N HIS A 28 -48.88 86.11 11.80
CA HIS A 28 -49.19 84.73 12.13
C HIS A 28 -48.90 83.80 10.95
N THR A 29 -49.35 84.12 9.75
CA THR A 29 -49.10 83.31 8.55
C THR A 29 -47.61 83.28 8.20
N TYR A 30 -46.90 84.41 8.29
CA TYR A 30 -45.47 84.47 8.02
C TYR A 30 -44.66 83.65 9.02
N ILE A 31 -44.90 83.83 10.33
CA ILE A 31 -44.19 83.08 11.37
C ILE A 31 -44.53 81.59 11.30
N HIS A 32 -45.80 81.24 11.14
CA HIS A 32 -46.23 79.84 11.06
C HIS A 32 -45.62 79.14 9.84
N THR A 33 -45.66 79.77 8.66
CA THR A 33 -45.08 79.19 7.44
C THR A 33 -43.55 79.08 7.56
N TYR A 34 -42.88 80.09 8.12
CA TYR A 34 -41.43 80.06 8.30
C TYR A 34 -40.99 78.96 9.30
N ILE A 35 -41.63 78.87 10.46
CA ILE A 35 -41.31 77.84 11.47
C ILE A 35 -41.63 76.44 10.92
N HIS A 36 -42.78 76.26 10.26
CA HIS A 36 -43.16 74.97 9.71
C HIS A 36 -42.20 74.52 8.60
N THR A 37 -41.82 75.41 7.69
CA THR A 37 -40.83 75.10 6.64
C THR A 37 -39.45 74.80 7.23
N TYR A 38 -39.02 75.53 8.26
CA TYR A 38 -37.75 75.28 8.94
C TYR A 38 -37.73 73.92 9.66
N ILE A 39 -38.77 73.57 10.40
CA ILE A 39 -38.87 72.27 11.07
C ILE A 39 -38.92 71.14 10.04
N HIS A 40 -39.70 71.29 8.96
CA HIS A 40 -39.82 70.28 7.92
C HIS A 40 -38.50 70.07 7.15
N THR A 41 -37.75 71.14 6.86
CA THR A 41 -36.44 71.02 6.22
C THR A 41 -35.42 70.37 7.16
N HIS A 42 -35.47 70.69 8.46
CA HIS A 42 -34.62 70.02 9.46
C HIS A 42 -34.96 68.53 9.62
N THR A 43 -36.23 68.15 9.68
CA THR A 43 -36.62 66.73 9.80
C THR A 43 -36.29 65.95 8.52
N TYR A 44 -36.46 66.57 7.35
CA TYR A 44 -36.08 65.96 6.07
C TYR A 44 -34.56 65.73 5.97
N THR A 45 -33.75 66.73 6.32
CA THR A 45 -32.29 66.59 6.32
C THR A 45 -31.82 65.54 7.33
N HIS A 46 -32.40 65.53 8.54
CA HIS A 46 -32.09 64.51 9.55
C HIS A 46 -32.45 63.09 9.08
N THR A 47 -33.65 62.89 8.53
CA THR A 47 -34.08 61.57 8.03
C THR A 47 -33.26 61.13 6.82
N TYR A 48 -32.91 62.03 5.91
CA TYR A 48 -32.05 61.73 4.77
C TYR A 48 -30.64 61.33 5.22
N ILE A 49 -30.02 62.10 6.12
CA ILE A 49 -28.70 61.79 6.66
C ILE A 49 -28.73 60.46 7.43
N HIS A 50 -29.72 60.25 8.29
CA HIS A 50 -29.85 59.01 9.04
C HIS A 50 -30.04 57.81 8.13
N THR A 51 -30.93 57.89 7.14
CA THR A 51 -31.18 56.78 6.21
C THR A 51 -29.98 56.52 5.32
N TYR A 52 -29.31 57.55 4.80
CA TYR A 52 -28.12 57.39 3.99
C TYR A 52 -26.97 56.78 4.77
N ILE A 53 -26.66 57.32 5.96
CA ILE A 53 -25.60 56.79 6.82
C ILE A 53 -25.93 55.37 7.27
N HIS A 54 -27.16 55.13 7.75
CA HIS A 54 -27.55 53.79 8.20
C HIS A 54 -27.50 52.79 7.05
N THR A 55 -28.08 53.09 5.89
CA THR A 55 -28.07 52.15 4.76
C THR A 55 -26.67 51.95 4.23
N TYR A 56 -25.88 53.00 4.03
CA TYR A 56 -24.52 52.89 3.51
C TYR A 56 -23.61 52.14 4.47
N ILE A 57 -23.58 52.52 5.74
CA ILE A 57 -22.73 51.86 6.75
C ILE A 57 -23.21 50.43 6.97
N HIS A 58 -24.50 50.20 7.16
CA HIS A 58 -25.01 48.86 7.39
C HIS A 58 -24.75 47.96 6.18
N THR A 59 -25.08 48.40 4.97
CA THR A 59 -24.86 47.56 3.78
C THR A 59 -23.38 47.35 3.52
N TYR A 60 -22.54 48.38 3.59
CA TYR A 60 -21.11 48.25 3.34
C TYR A 60 -20.43 47.38 4.38
N ILE A 61 -20.64 47.64 5.68
CA ILE A 61 -20.04 46.85 6.74
C ILE A 61 -20.58 45.42 6.71
N HIS A 62 -21.90 45.22 6.61
CA HIS A 62 -22.47 43.89 6.58
C HIS A 62 -21.98 43.10 5.37
N THR A 63 -22.03 43.68 4.16
CA THR A 63 -21.58 42.97 2.96
C THR A 63 -20.08 42.72 3.00
N TYR A 64 -19.26 43.69 3.37
CA TYR A 64 -17.81 43.53 3.43
C TYR A 64 -17.39 42.50 4.48
N ILE A 65 -17.90 42.63 5.72
CA ILE A 65 -17.59 41.68 6.79
C ILE A 65 -18.13 40.29 6.45
N HIS A 66 -19.39 40.18 6.02
CA HIS A 66 -19.96 38.88 5.67
C HIS A 66 -19.20 38.23 4.51
N THR A 67 -18.96 38.96 3.42
CA THR A 67 -18.24 38.39 2.28
C THR A 67 -16.80 38.06 2.64
N TYR A 68 -16.08 38.94 3.31
CA TYR A 68 -14.69 38.71 3.68
C TYR A 68 -14.55 37.54 4.67
N ILE A 69 -15.31 37.55 5.76
CA ILE A 69 -15.26 36.47 6.75
C ILE A 69 -15.74 35.17 6.14
N HIS A 70 -16.88 35.16 5.45
CA HIS A 70 -17.41 33.94 4.85
C HIS A 70 -16.45 33.39 3.81
N THR A 71 -15.99 34.21 2.86
CA THR A 71 -15.08 33.72 1.82
C THR A 71 -13.74 33.31 2.42
N TYR A 72 -13.14 34.09 3.31
CA TYR A 72 -11.84 33.77 3.89
C TYR A 72 -11.91 32.53 4.77
N ILE A 73 -12.86 32.47 5.72
CA ILE A 73 -13.00 31.31 6.60
C ILE A 73 -13.41 30.08 5.80
N HIS A 74 -14.41 30.19 4.93
CA HIS A 74 -14.86 29.03 4.14
C HIS A 74 -13.76 28.55 3.20
N THR A 75 -13.11 29.42 2.44
CA THR A 75 -12.05 29.00 1.51
C THR A 75 -10.85 28.47 2.28
N TYR A 76 -10.39 29.16 3.32
CA TYR A 76 -9.21 28.72 4.06
C TYR A 76 -9.47 27.40 4.78
N ILE A 77 -10.57 27.27 5.53
CA ILE A 77 -10.89 26.04 6.25
C ILE A 77 -11.19 24.92 5.25
N HIS A 78 -12.02 25.16 4.24
CA HIS A 78 -12.37 24.12 3.28
C HIS A 78 -11.15 23.68 2.50
N ILE A 79 -10.35 24.60 1.95
CA ILE A 79 -9.16 24.23 1.19
C ILE A 79 -8.18 23.53 2.12
N TYR A 80 -7.81 24.13 3.26
CA TYR A 80 -6.81 23.55 4.16
C TYR A 80 -7.23 22.17 4.67
N ILE A 81 -8.45 22.03 5.18
CA ILE A 81 -8.94 20.74 5.69
C ILE A 81 -9.07 19.74 4.55
N HIS A 82 -9.72 20.11 3.44
CA HIS A 82 -9.92 19.19 2.34
C HIS A 82 -8.58 18.76 1.73
N THR A 83 -7.69 19.70 1.40
CA THR A 83 -6.39 19.36 0.83
C THR A 83 -5.57 18.58 1.84
N TYR A 84 -5.42 19.03 3.08
CA TYR A 84 -4.56 18.36 4.05
C TYR A 84 -5.06 16.96 4.37
N ILE A 85 -6.35 16.80 4.70
CA ILE A 85 -6.93 15.49 5.01
C ILE A 85 -6.89 14.60 3.78
N HIS A 86 -7.32 15.08 2.61
CA HIS A 86 -7.32 14.26 1.40
C HIS A 86 -5.91 13.86 1.01
N THR A 87 -4.95 14.79 0.96
CA THR A 87 -3.57 14.46 0.60
C THR A 87 -2.93 13.56 1.65
N TYR A 88 -3.10 13.84 2.94
CA TYR A 88 -2.47 13.05 4.00
C TYR A 88 -3.05 11.63 4.05
N ILE A 89 -4.38 11.51 4.07
CA ILE A 89 -5.03 10.20 4.08
C ILE A 89 -4.73 9.44 2.80
N HIS A 90 -4.87 10.06 1.62
CA HIS A 90 -4.60 9.40 0.36
C HIS A 90 -3.14 8.96 0.26
N THR A 91 -2.19 9.86 0.54
CA THR A 91 -0.76 9.50 0.47
C THR A 91 -0.40 8.46 1.51
N TYR A 92 -0.83 8.61 2.76
CA TYR A 92 -0.52 7.64 3.82
C TYR A 92 -1.13 6.27 3.53
N ILE A 93 -2.43 6.20 3.23
CA ILE A 93 -3.09 4.93 2.92
C ILE A 93 -2.50 4.31 1.66
N HIS A 94 -2.35 5.07 0.59
CA HIS A 94 -1.81 4.53 -0.66
C HIS A 94 -0.37 4.06 -0.48
N THR A 95 0.50 4.86 0.12
CA THR A 95 1.90 4.47 0.34
C THR A 95 2.01 3.31 1.30
N TYR A 96 1.30 3.32 2.43
CA TYR A 96 1.33 2.24 3.41
C TYR A 96 0.80 0.94 2.82
N ILE A 97 -0.38 0.95 2.21
CA ILE A 97 -0.98 -0.24 1.62
C ILE A 97 -0.11 -0.74 0.47
N HIS A 98 0.32 0.14 -0.45
CA HIS A 98 1.14 -0.27 -1.58
C HIS A 98 2.48 -0.85 -1.10
N THR A 99 3.18 -0.16 -0.19
CA THR A 99 4.46 -0.66 0.32
C THR A 99 4.29 -1.94 1.10
N TYR A 100 3.32 -2.04 2.01
CA TYR A 100 3.07 -3.23 2.81
C TYR A 100 2.69 -4.42 1.92
N ILE A 101 1.71 -4.26 1.03
CA ILE A 101 1.28 -5.33 0.14
C ILE A 101 2.41 -5.72 -0.80
N HIS A 102 3.07 -4.76 -1.44
CA HIS A 102 4.15 -5.06 -2.39
C HIS A 102 5.32 -5.75 -1.67
N THR A 103 5.78 -5.22 -0.54
CA THR A 103 6.89 -5.83 0.21
C THR A 103 6.50 -7.19 0.74
N TYR A 104 5.32 -7.35 1.35
CA TYR A 104 4.88 -8.62 1.91
C TYR A 104 4.70 -9.68 0.81
N ILE A 105 3.96 -9.38 -0.26
CA ILE A 105 3.74 -10.31 -1.36
C ILE A 105 5.06 -10.65 -2.04
N HIS A 106 5.87 -9.64 -2.38
CA HIS A 106 7.14 -9.88 -3.06
C HIS A 106 8.08 -10.70 -2.19
N THR A 107 8.29 -10.33 -0.92
CA THR A 107 9.17 -11.09 -0.02
C THR A 107 8.63 -12.48 0.26
N TYR A 108 7.35 -12.64 0.56
CA TYR A 108 6.75 -13.94 0.83
C TYR A 108 6.82 -14.86 -0.40
N ILE A 109 6.36 -14.39 -1.56
CA ILE A 109 6.39 -15.19 -2.79
C ILE A 109 7.84 -15.50 -3.18
N HIS A 110 8.72 -14.50 -3.21
CA HIS A 110 10.11 -14.72 -3.58
C HIS A 110 10.81 -15.69 -2.63
N THR A 111 10.70 -15.48 -1.31
CA THR A 111 11.36 -16.36 -0.33
C THR A 111 10.75 -17.76 -0.32
N TYR A 112 9.42 -17.87 -0.40
CA TYR A 112 8.75 -19.17 -0.40
C TYR A 112 9.06 -19.95 -1.67
N ILE A 113 8.90 -19.35 -2.84
CA ILE A 113 9.19 -20.00 -4.12
C ILE A 113 10.67 -20.31 -4.22
N HIS A 114 11.56 -19.35 -3.94
CA HIS A 114 12.99 -19.59 -4.03
C HIS A 114 13.42 -20.68 -3.07
N ARG A 115 12.97 -20.64 -1.80
CA ARG A 115 13.30 -21.67 -0.82
C ARG A 115 12.74 -23.01 -1.25
N TYR A 116 11.46 -23.09 -1.64
CA TYR A 116 10.83 -24.35 -2.04
C TYR A 116 11.48 -24.95 -3.27
N ILE A 117 11.68 -24.17 -4.34
CA ILE A 117 12.33 -24.64 -5.56
C ILE A 117 13.77 -25.04 -5.24
N HIS A 118 14.54 -24.18 -4.57
CA HIS A 118 15.93 -24.48 -4.26
C HIS A 118 16.05 -25.72 -3.37
N THR A 119 15.34 -25.80 -2.25
CA THR A 119 15.42 -26.97 -1.37
C THR A 119 14.87 -28.20 -2.04
N TYR A 120 13.71 -28.15 -2.69
CA TYR A 120 13.12 -29.33 -3.33
C TYR A 120 14.00 -29.83 -4.47
N ILE A 121 14.39 -28.97 -5.40
CA ILE A 121 15.23 -29.38 -6.53
C ILE A 121 16.60 -29.82 -6.04
N HIS A 122 17.26 -29.05 -5.18
CA HIS A 122 18.59 -29.42 -4.71
C HIS A 122 18.54 -30.72 -3.91
N THR A 123 17.61 -30.86 -2.95
CA THR A 123 17.53 -32.10 -2.16
C THR A 123 17.11 -33.27 -3.02
N TYR A 124 16.09 -33.14 -3.88
CA TYR A 124 15.63 -34.23 -4.72
C TYR A 124 16.72 -34.66 -5.71
N ILE A 125 17.29 -33.72 -6.48
CA ILE A 125 18.34 -34.03 -7.46
C ILE A 125 19.57 -34.57 -6.73
N HIS A 126 20.05 -33.90 -5.70
CA HIS A 126 21.26 -34.36 -4.99
C HIS A 126 21.02 -35.73 -4.35
N THR A 127 19.93 -35.93 -3.61
CA THR A 127 19.68 -37.23 -2.97
C THR A 127 19.42 -38.31 -4.01
N TYR A 128 18.57 -38.07 -5.00
CA TYR A 128 18.26 -39.08 -6.01
C TYR A 128 19.48 -39.44 -6.84
N ILE A 129 20.19 -38.45 -7.41
CA ILE A 129 21.37 -38.72 -8.23
C ILE A 129 22.48 -39.34 -7.37
N HIS A 130 22.78 -38.77 -6.20
CA HIS A 130 23.83 -39.31 -5.36
C HIS A 130 23.50 -40.72 -4.89
N THR A 131 22.29 -40.98 -4.39
CA THR A 131 21.91 -42.32 -3.94
C THR A 131 21.84 -43.29 -5.11
N TYR A 132 21.25 -42.92 -6.24
CA TYR A 132 21.16 -43.80 -7.40
C TYR A 132 22.53 -44.13 -7.96
N ILE A 133 23.37 -43.12 -8.24
CA ILE A 133 24.72 -43.34 -8.77
C ILE A 133 25.55 -44.11 -7.76
N HIS A 134 25.58 -43.70 -6.49
CA HIS A 134 26.38 -44.37 -5.48
C HIS A 134 25.92 -45.82 -5.29
N THR A 135 24.61 -46.06 -5.13
CA THR A 135 24.11 -47.43 -4.94
C THR A 135 24.30 -48.26 -6.19
N TYR A 136 23.96 -47.77 -7.37
CA TYR A 136 24.11 -48.51 -8.62
C TYR A 136 25.57 -48.83 -8.92
N ILE A 137 26.45 -47.82 -8.90
CA ILE A 137 27.88 -48.02 -9.18
C ILE A 137 28.50 -48.91 -8.10
N HIS A 138 28.29 -48.61 -6.82
CA HIS A 138 28.87 -49.39 -5.75
C HIS A 138 28.37 -50.84 -5.79
N THR A 139 27.05 -51.07 -5.90
CA THR A 139 26.52 -52.43 -5.95
C THR A 139 26.95 -53.15 -7.21
N TYR A 140 26.87 -52.54 -8.39
CA TYR A 140 27.26 -53.17 -9.64
C TYR A 140 28.76 -53.49 -9.66
N ILE A 141 29.62 -52.51 -9.37
CA ILE A 141 31.08 -52.74 -9.37
C ILE A 141 31.45 -53.74 -8.28
N HIS A 142 30.96 -53.55 -7.05
CA HIS A 142 31.30 -54.46 -5.97
C HIS A 142 30.81 -55.88 -6.25
N THR A 143 29.55 -56.06 -6.67
CA THR A 143 29.02 -57.39 -6.97
C THR A 143 29.70 -57.99 -8.18
N TYR A 144 29.87 -57.25 -9.28
CA TYR A 144 30.51 -57.76 -10.49
C TYR A 144 31.97 -58.14 -10.23
N ILE A 145 32.76 -57.22 -9.66
CA ILE A 145 34.18 -57.49 -9.38
C ILE A 145 34.30 -58.60 -8.34
N HIS A 146 33.58 -58.52 -7.22
CA HIS A 146 33.67 -59.54 -6.18
C HIS A 146 33.23 -60.90 -6.72
N THR A 147 32.07 -61.00 -7.36
CA THR A 147 31.59 -62.28 -7.89
C THR A 147 32.48 -62.79 -9.00
N TYR A 148 32.84 -61.97 -9.98
CA TYR A 148 33.68 -62.39 -11.10
C TYR A 148 35.07 -62.80 -10.63
N ILE A 149 35.78 -61.95 -9.88
CA ILE A 149 37.13 -62.27 -9.41
C ILE A 149 37.08 -63.44 -8.43
N HIS A 150 36.19 -63.42 -7.43
CA HIS A 150 36.12 -64.50 -6.47
C HIS A 150 35.75 -65.82 -7.15
N THR A 151 34.69 -65.85 -7.96
CA THR A 151 34.28 -67.10 -8.62
C THR A 151 35.32 -67.55 -9.64
N TYR A 152 35.85 -66.67 -10.49
CA TYR A 152 36.84 -67.04 -11.48
C TYR A 152 38.13 -67.53 -10.84
N ILE A 153 38.71 -66.75 -9.92
CA ILE A 153 39.96 -67.14 -9.26
C ILE A 153 39.73 -68.38 -8.41
N HIS A 154 38.70 -68.42 -7.58
CA HIS A 154 38.44 -69.57 -6.74
C HIS A 154 38.18 -70.82 -7.57
N THR A 155 37.28 -70.77 -8.56
CA THR A 155 36.98 -71.94 -9.39
C THR A 155 38.17 -72.33 -10.24
N TYR A 156 38.85 -71.41 -10.91
CA TYR A 156 39.99 -71.73 -11.75
C TYR A 156 41.15 -72.29 -10.95
N ILE A 157 41.58 -71.61 -9.87
CA ILE A 157 42.70 -72.08 -9.04
C ILE A 157 42.31 -73.39 -8.35
N HIS A 158 41.14 -73.47 -7.71
CA HIS A 158 40.73 -74.68 -7.03
C HIS A 158 40.60 -75.85 -8.01
N THR A 159 39.90 -75.68 -9.13
CA THR A 159 39.74 -76.77 -10.11
C THR A 159 41.05 -77.12 -10.77
N TYR A 160 41.87 -76.16 -11.20
CA TYR A 160 43.14 -76.43 -11.85
C TYR A 160 44.12 -77.10 -10.90
N ILE A 161 44.35 -76.54 -9.71
CA ILE A 161 45.26 -77.13 -8.73
C ILE A 161 44.73 -78.49 -8.27
N HIS A 162 43.45 -78.58 -7.90
CA HIS A 162 42.88 -79.85 -7.45
C HIS A 162 42.96 -80.90 -8.55
N THR A 163 42.51 -80.61 -9.77
CA THR A 163 42.56 -81.58 -10.88
C THR A 163 43.99 -81.90 -11.26
N TYR A 164 44.88 -80.93 -11.40
CA TYR A 164 46.27 -81.18 -11.79
C TYR A 164 47.01 -81.98 -10.73
N ILE A 165 46.97 -81.56 -9.46
CA ILE A 165 47.64 -82.28 -8.37
C ILE A 165 47.01 -83.65 -8.19
N HIS A 166 45.68 -83.74 -8.12
CA HIS A 166 45.01 -85.03 -7.93
C HIS A 166 45.30 -85.96 -9.10
N THR A 167 45.12 -85.52 -10.35
CA THR A 167 45.37 -86.38 -11.51
C THR A 167 46.85 -86.72 -11.63
N TYR A 168 47.77 -85.77 -11.49
CA TYR A 168 49.20 -86.03 -11.62
C TYR A 168 49.70 -86.95 -10.52
N ILE A 169 49.41 -86.66 -9.25
CA ILE A 169 49.83 -87.51 -8.13
C ILE A 169 49.16 -88.87 -8.23
N HIS A 170 47.83 -88.92 -8.44
CA HIS A 170 47.13 -90.19 -8.53
C HIS A 170 47.62 -91.01 -9.71
N THR A 171 47.73 -90.44 -10.90
CA THR A 171 48.21 -91.19 -12.08
C THR A 171 49.66 -91.57 -11.92
N TYR A 172 50.55 -90.67 -11.49
CA TYR A 172 51.97 -90.98 -11.31
C TYR A 172 52.18 -92.06 -10.25
N ILE A 173 51.64 -91.88 -9.05
CA ILE A 173 51.78 -92.87 -7.97
C ILE A 173 51.12 -94.18 -8.36
N HIS A 174 49.85 -94.15 -8.83
CA HIS A 174 49.14 -95.36 -9.19
C HIS A 174 49.85 -96.09 -10.34
N THR A 175 50.16 -95.41 -11.44
CA THR A 175 50.83 -96.06 -12.57
C THR A 175 52.23 -96.50 -12.21
N TYR A 176 53.06 -95.65 -11.58
CA TYR A 176 54.43 -96.01 -11.24
C TYR A 176 54.48 -97.15 -10.24
N ILE A 177 53.76 -97.06 -9.11
CA ILE A 177 53.76 -98.12 -8.10
C ILE A 177 53.14 -99.38 -8.67
N HIS A 178 51.97 -99.29 -9.33
CA HIS A 178 51.32 -100.48 -9.87
C HIS A 178 52.17 -101.13 -10.95
N THR A 179 52.69 -100.37 -11.92
CA THR A 179 53.53 -100.95 -12.98
C THR A 179 54.84 -101.46 -12.44
N TYR A 180 55.54 -100.71 -11.57
CA TYR A 180 56.82 -101.13 -11.01
C TYR A 180 56.66 -102.37 -10.13
N ILE A 181 55.72 -102.39 -9.18
CA ILE A 181 55.48 -103.56 -8.34
C ILE A 181 55.01 -104.74 -9.18
N TYR A 182 54.06 -104.54 -10.09
CA TYR A 182 53.55 -105.62 -10.93
C TYR A 182 54.63 -106.21 -11.83
N THR A 183 55.38 -105.36 -12.54
CA THR A 183 56.48 -105.81 -13.42
C THR A 183 57.61 -106.43 -12.61
N TYR A 184 58.02 -105.85 -11.49
CA TYR A 184 59.06 -106.39 -10.64
C TYR A 184 58.68 -107.75 -10.06
N ILE A 185 57.48 -107.89 -9.48
CA ILE A 185 57.00 -109.17 -8.97
C ILE A 185 56.88 -110.19 -10.11
N HIS A 186 56.28 -109.80 -11.24
CA HIS A 186 56.07 -110.72 -12.37
C HIS A 186 57.40 -111.17 -12.98
N THR A 187 58.35 -110.25 -13.20
CA THR A 187 59.67 -110.58 -13.75
C THR A 187 60.50 -111.38 -12.77
N TYR A 188 60.57 -110.99 -11.50
CA TYR A 188 61.31 -111.71 -10.46
C TYR A 188 60.77 -113.13 -10.27
N MET A 189 59.44 -113.28 -10.13
CA MET A 189 58.80 -114.60 -10.08
C MET A 189 59.11 -115.43 -11.33
N HIS A 190 59.03 -114.84 -12.53
CA HIS A 190 59.31 -115.54 -13.78
C HIS A 190 60.78 -115.98 -13.88
N THR A 191 61.73 -115.18 -13.39
CA THR A 191 63.18 -115.52 -13.37
C THR A 191 63.57 -116.45 -12.22
N CYS A 192 62.79 -116.55 -11.15
CA CYS A 192 63.06 -117.46 -10.03
C CYS A 192 62.40 -118.83 -10.19
N ILE A 193 61.34 -118.92 -11.00
CA ILE A 193 60.61 -120.17 -11.27
C ILE A 193 61.16 -120.88 -12.53
N HIS A 194 61.91 -120.18 -13.37
CA HIS A 194 62.60 -120.72 -14.53
C HIS A 194 64.12 -120.78 -14.29
#